data_AF-A0A937ZJV3-F1
#
_entry.id   AF-A0A937ZJV3-F1
#
_cell.length_a   1.000
_cell.length_b   1.000
_cell.length_c   1.000
_cell.angle_alpha   90.00
_cell.angle_beta   90.00
_cell.angle_gamma   90.00
#
_symmetry.space_group_name_H-M   'P 1'
#
loop_
_entity.id
_entity.type
_entity.pdbx_description
1 polymer ?
#
loop_
_entity_poly.entity_id
_entity_poly.type
_entity_poly.pdbx_seq_one_letter_code
_entity_poly.pdbx_strand_id
1 'polypeptide(L)'
;MSGSHPSITLVLGGARSGKSAHAETLARAIAGAERPLYIATAEAGDAEMAARIAAHRARRAEAWETREVPLELAAALRAHAR
;
A
#
# COMPACT_ATOMS: atom_id res chain seq x y z
N MET A 1 1.14 27.64 15.49
CA MET A 1 0.31 26.74 14.65
C MET A 1 0.67 25.32 15.05
N SER A 2 -0.07 24.71 15.99
CA SER A 2 0.17 23.31 16.36
C SER A 2 -0.76 22.45 15.52
N GLY A 3 -0.33 22.11 14.31
CA GLY A 3 -0.98 21.09 13.51
C GLY A 3 -0.46 19.74 13.99
N SER A 4 -1.30 18.92 14.60
CA SER A 4 -0.97 17.51 14.82
C SER A 4 -0.70 16.89 13.45
N HIS A 5 0.56 16.55 13.17
CA HIS A 5 0.88 15.80 11.96
C HIS A 5 0.35 14.37 12.15
N PRO A 6 -0.31 13.78 11.13
CA PRO A 6 -0.69 12.37 11.20
C PRO A 6 0.56 11.51 11.44
N SER A 7 0.42 10.45 12.23
CA SER A 7 1.53 9.54 12.50
C SER A 7 1.95 8.84 11.20
N ILE A 8 3.21 9.02 10.81
CA ILE A 8 3.80 8.35 9.64
C ILE A 8 4.68 7.21 10.15
N THR A 9 4.47 6.01 9.60
CA THR A 9 5.34 4.84 9.84
C THR A 9 6.09 4.50 8.57
N LEU A 10 7.43 4.45 8.66
CA LEU A 10 8.30 4.02 7.57
C LEU A 10 8.79 2.59 7.85
N VAL A 11 8.49 1.66 6.95
CA VAL A 11 8.94 0.26 7.04
C VAL A 11 10.04 0.01 6.00
N LEU A 12 11.23 -0.34 6.46
CA LEU A 12 12.41 -0.59 5.61
C LEU A 12 12.86 -2.05 5.67
N GLY A 13 13.61 -2.49 4.67
CA GLY A 13 14.17 -3.84 4.60
C GLY A 13 14.58 -4.24 3.19
N GLY A 14 15.45 -5.26 3.10
CA GLY A 14 15.97 -5.78 1.84
C GLY A 14 14.91 -6.32 0.87
N ALA A 15 15.34 -6.73 -0.32
CA ALA A 15 14.47 -7.41 -1.27
C ALA A 15 13.92 -8.71 -0.64
N ARG A 16 12.62 -8.96 -0.81
CA ARG A 16 11.94 -10.18 -0.29
C ARG A 16 12.01 -10.38 1.24
N SER A 17 12.33 -9.34 2.02
CA SER A 17 12.42 -9.41 3.50
C SER A 17 11.06 -9.42 4.24
N GLY A 18 9.94 -9.42 3.52
CA GLY A 18 8.60 -9.39 4.12
C GLY A 18 8.07 -8.00 4.53
N LYS A 19 8.77 -6.90 4.20
CA LYS A 19 8.34 -5.54 4.58
C LYS A 19 6.91 -5.17 4.20
N SER A 20 6.46 -5.54 2.99
CA SER A 20 5.09 -5.27 2.54
C SER A 20 4.07 -6.03 3.37
N ALA A 21 4.33 -7.30 3.68
CA ALA A 21 3.44 -8.09 4.54
C ALA A 21 3.35 -7.51 5.96
N HIS A 22 4.48 -7.08 6.53
CA HIS A 22 4.49 -6.42 7.85
C HIS A 22 3.72 -5.09 7.84
N ALA A 23 3.96 -4.23 6.85
CA ALA A 23 3.25 -2.95 6.71
C ALA A 23 1.73 -3.15 6.53
N GLU A 24 1.34 -4.17 5.76
CA GLU A 24 -0.06 -4.52 5.56
C GLU A 24 -0.74 -5.01 6.85
N THR A 25 -0.06 -5.84 7.65
CA THR A 25 -0.56 -6.26 8.97
C THR A 25 -0.76 -5.08 9.90
N LEU A 26 0.22 -4.16 9.98
CA LEU A 26 0.10 -2.94 10.78
C LEU A 26 -1.09 -2.08 10.34
N ALA A 27 -1.20 -1.80 9.04
CA ALA A 27 -2.28 -0.98 8.50
C ALA A 27 -3.67 -1.61 8.72
N ARG A 28 -3.79 -2.94 8.61
CA ARG A 28 -5.04 -3.66 8.92
C ARG A 28 -5.40 -3.57 10.40
N ALA A 29 -4.43 -3.68 11.30
CA ALA A 29 -4.66 -3.53 12.73
C ALA A 29 -5.14 -2.11 13.09
N ILE A 30 -4.61 -1.09 12.42
CA ILE A 30 -5.01 0.32 12.60
C ILE A 30 -6.40 0.58 12.02
N ALA A 31 -6.71 0.05 10.84
CA ALA A 31 -7.99 0.27 10.17
C ALA A 31 -9.19 -0.42 10.86
N GLY A 32 -8.94 -1.46 11.66
CA GLY A 32 -10.00 -2.20 12.36
C GLY A 32 -10.97 -2.86 11.38
N ALA A 33 -12.24 -2.44 11.42
CA ALA A 33 -13.30 -2.95 10.55
C ALA A 33 -13.33 -2.28 9.16
N GLU A 34 -12.63 -1.15 8.98
CA GLU A 34 -12.60 -0.45 7.70
C GLU A 34 -11.63 -1.12 6.71
N ARG A 35 -11.84 -0.84 5.42
CA ARG A 35 -10.96 -1.28 4.33
C ARG A 35 -9.88 -0.22 4.11
N PRO A 36 -8.60 -0.47 4.48
CA PRO A 36 -7.54 0.48 4.20
C PRO A 36 -7.26 0.60 2.70
N LEU A 37 -6.78 1.79 2.30
CA LEU A 37 -6.35 2.07 0.95
C LEU A 37 -4.90 1.62 0.74
N TYR A 38 -4.68 0.79 -0.28
CA TYR A 38 -3.37 0.41 -0.76
C TYR A 38 -3.06 1.15 -2.06
N ILE A 39 -2.02 1.99 -2.03
CA ILE A 39 -1.48 2.63 -3.24
C ILE A 39 -0.27 1.82 -3.73
N ALA A 40 -0.44 1.11 -4.85
CA ALA A 40 0.62 0.33 -5.48
C ALA A 40 1.32 1.16 -6.57
N THR A 41 2.61 1.43 -6.39
CA THR A 41 3.41 2.23 -7.34
C THR A 41 4.29 1.37 -8.26
N ALA A 42 4.26 0.04 -8.12
CA ALA A 42 5.08 -0.85 -8.92
C ALA A 42 4.42 -1.19 -10.26
N GLU A 43 5.22 -1.18 -11.33
CA GLU A 43 4.83 -1.62 -12.67
C GLU A 43 5.48 -2.97 -13.01
N ALA A 44 4.82 -3.76 -13.86
CA ALA A 44 5.40 -4.99 -14.38
C ALA A 44 6.34 -4.68 -15.54
N GLY A 45 7.64 -4.91 -15.35
CA GLY A 45 8.67 -4.82 -16.39
C GLY A 45 8.99 -6.18 -17.04
N ASP A 46 8.57 -7.27 -16.40
CA ASP A 46 8.74 -8.65 -16.88
C ASP A 46 7.58 -9.55 -16.39
N ALA A 47 7.57 -10.80 -16.86
CA ALA A 47 6.54 -11.78 -16.53
C ALA A 47 6.58 -12.24 -15.07
N GLU A 48 7.76 -12.29 -14.44
CA GLU A 48 7.88 -12.65 -13.02
C GLU A 48 7.19 -11.59 -12.14
N MET A 49 7.48 -10.32 -12.42
CA MET A 49 6.90 -9.19 -11.71
C MET A 49 5.40 -9.07 -11.96
N ALA A 50 4.94 -9.33 -13.19
CA ALA A 50 3.51 -9.40 -13.50
C ALA A 50 2.78 -10.46 -12.65
N ALA A 51 3.32 -11.68 -12.60
CA ALA A 51 2.75 -12.76 -11.80
C ALA A 51 2.73 -12.42 -10.31
N ARG A 52 3.79 -11.78 -9.80
CA ARG A 52 3.87 -11.34 -8.40
C ARG A 52 2.86 -10.24 -8.09
N ILE A 53 2.68 -9.27 -8.98
CA ILE A 53 1.67 -8.22 -8.84
C ILE A 53 0.27 -8.85 -8.81
N ALA A 54 -0.03 -9.79 -9.70
CA ALA A 54 -1.30 -10.52 -9.71
C ALA A 54 -1.56 -11.26 -8.40
N ALA A 55 -0.56 -12.01 -7.90
CA ALA A 55 -0.65 -12.69 -6.60
C ALA A 55 -0.90 -11.71 -5.45
N HIS A 56 -0.23 -10.56 -5.43
CA HIS A 56 -0.48 -9.52 -4.42
C HIS A 56 -1.87 -8.90 -4.54
N ARG A 57 -2.41 -8.69 -5.75
CA ARG A 57 -3.78 -8.20 -5.94
C ARG A 57 -4.79 -9.20 -5.42
N ALA A 58 -4.65 -10.48 -5.78
CA ALA A 58 -5.52 -11.55 -5.31
C ALA A 58 -5.51 -11.69 -3.78
N ARG A 59 -4.32 -11.59 -3.15
CA ARG A 59 -4.19 -11.62 -1.69
C ARG A 59 -4.87 -10.43 -0.99
N ARG A 60 -4.89 -9.26 -1.62
CA ARG A 60 -5.53 -8.05 -1.08
C ARG A 60 -7.04 -8.07 -1.27
N ALA A 61 -7.51 -8.45 -2.46
CA ALA A 61 -8.92 -8.62 -2.84
C ALA A 61 -9.88 -7.67 -2.09
N GLU A 62 -10.84 -8.23 -1.36
CA GLU A 62 -11.89 -7.46 -0.68
C GLU A 62 -11.40 -6.77 0.59
N ALA A 63 -10.27 -7.19 1.15
CA ALA A 63 -9.76 -6.63 2.39
C ALA A 63 -9.13 -5.23 2.23
N TRP A 64 -8.90 -4.77 0.99
CA TRP A 64 -8.29 -3.49 0.68
C TRP A 64 -9.04 -2.77 -0.42
N GLU A 65 -9.07 -1.45 -0.38
CA GLU A 65 -9.23 -0.67 -1.61
C GLU A 65 -7.85 -0.55 -2.26
N THR A 66 -7.69 -1.01 -3.50
CA THR A 66 -6.38 -0.96 -4.18
C THR A 66 -6.43 0.03 -5.35
N ARG A 67 -5.45 0.93 -5.40
CA ARG A 67 -5.21 1.84 -6.53
C ARG A 67 -3.79 1.64 -7.06
N GLU A 68 -3.67 1.50 -8.37
CA GLU A 68 -2.38 1.43 -9.05
C GLU A 68 -2.00 2.82 -9.53
N VAL A 69 -0.91 3.34 -8.99
CA VAL A 69 -0.48 4.73 -9.17
C VAL A 69 1.03 4.73 -9.38
N PRO A 70 1.53 4.41 -10.58
CA PRO A 70 2.95 4.26 -10.82
C PRO A 70 3.74 5.57 -10.68
N LEU A 71 3.12 6.70 -11.04
CA LEU A 71 3.80 8.00 -11.10
C LEU A 71 3.16 9.05 -10.19
N GLU A 72 1.84 9.23 -10.27
CA GLU A 72 1.12 10.36 -9.64
C GLU A 72 0.73 10.13 -8.16
N LEU A 73 1.68 9.65 -7.34
CA LEU A 73 1.42 9.28 -5.93
C LEU A 73 0.84 10.45 -5.12
N ALA A 74 1.41 11.65 -5.27
CA ALA A 74 0.97 12.82 -4.52
C ALA A 74 -0.48 13.23 -4.86
N ALA A 75 -0.86 13.13 -6.13
CA ALA A 75 -2.24 13.41 -6.55
C ALA A 75 -3.20 12.35 -6.01
N ALA A 76 -2.83 11.07 -6.07
CA ALA A 76 -3.64 9.98 -5.53
C ALA A 76 -3.85 10.11 -4.02
N LEU A 77 -2.80 10.46 -3.26
CA LEU A 77 -2.90 10.71 -1.82
C LEU A 77 -3.87 11.86 -1.52
N ARG A 78 -3.78 12.99 -2.24
CA ARG A 78 -4.72 14.12 -2.07
C ARG A 78 -6.16 13.74 -2.38
N ALA A 79 -6.40 12.94 -3.42
CA ALA A 79 -7.74 12.51 -3.82
C ALA A 79 -8.41 11.56 -2.81
N HIS A 80 -7.64 10.91 -1.93
CA HIS A 80 -8.14 9.93 -0.96
C HIS A 80 -7.82 10.28 0.51
N ALA A 81 -7.17 11.41 0.76
CA ALA A 81 -6.97 11.94 2.10
C ALA A 81 -8.34 12.32 2.66
N ARG A 82 -8.72 11.70 3.77
CA ARG A 82 -9.94 11.98 4.52
C ARG A 82 -9.60 12.80 5.76
#